data_AF-A0AAU4XG57-F1
#
_entry.id   AF-A0AAU4XG57-F1
#
_cell.length_a   1.000
_cell.length_b   1.000
_cell.length_c   1.000
_cell.angle_alpha   90.00
_cell.angle_beta   90.00
_cell.angle_gamma   90.00
#
_symmetry.space_group_name_H-M   'P 1'
#
loop_
_entity.id
_entity.type
_entity.pdbx_description
1 polymer ?
#
loop_
_entity_poly.entity_id
_entity_poly.type
_entity_poly.pdbx_seq_one_letter_code
_entity_poly.pdbx_strand_id
1 'polypeptide(L)'
;MSHTRVNKAAPQTPHQDLHSEEGALRGEHPGRSRNPVIKVADLAWLEFEKPDLDQAEVFARDFGFAIAARTEDELWLRGTFAGSPCMVIRRGRASRFIGPAFRAAERADLDRLARATGSTVRDIGVPGGGQSVALLDPSGLPVRVVHCAEQLPALPEQEPLILNFGTDHGRTNATQRPPREPSRIQRLGHVVLETRVFARTLDWYLDTLGMIVSDFLFLDGQRGRGPTMAFVRCDQGSVAVDHHTLALHLGPGTGYVHSAYQVTDLDAIGAGGEYLTERGYQRSWGIGRHIQGSQLFDYWRDPDHFMLEHFADGDLFSCDLEPGWAPMSASGLAQWGPPVTRDFLGASPSPAKLREVMTALRGDNELDPARLLGLMKAMSS
;
A
#
# COMPACT_ATOMS: atom_id res chain seq x y z
N MET A 1 -20.55 -59.72 9.78
CA MET A 1 -21.29 -58.45 9.85
C MET A 1 -20.31 -57.34 9.49
N SER A 2 -20.49 -56.76 8.31
CA SER A 2 -19.58 -55.80 7.69
C SER A 2 -19.85 -54.40 8.25
N HIS A 3 -18.82 -53.74 8.81
CA HIS A 3 -18.89 -52.35 9.22
C HIS A 3 -18.43 -51.45 8.07
N THR A 4 -19.39 -50.92 7.33
CA THR A 4 -19.16 -49.90 6.31
C THR A 4 -18.86 -48.56 6.99
N ARG A 5 -17.59 -48.11 6.92
CA ARG A 5 -17.24 -46.70 7.19
C ARG A 5 -17.79 -45.85 6.04
N VAL A 6 -18.82 -45.06 6.33
CA VAL A 6 -19.26 -43.99 5.42
C VAL A 6 -18.31 -42.82 5.64
N ASN A 7 -17.31 -42.71 4.78
CA ASN A 7 -16.50 -41.51 4.63
C ASN A 7 -17.37 -40.47 3.90
N LYS A 8 -18.05 -39.59 4.63
CA LYS A 8 -18.67 -38.40 4.02
C LYS A 8 -17.53 -37.41 3.76
N ALA A 9 -16.93 -37.50 2.57
CA ALA A 9 -16.22 -36.36 2.01
C ALA A 9 -17.22 -35.20 1.90
N ALA A 10 -16.91 -34.07 2.55
CA ALA A 10 -17.59 -32.82 2.26
C ALA A 10 -17.42 -32.52 0.76
N PRO A 11 -18.44 -31.99 0.06
CA PRO A 11 -18.28 -31.61 -1.33
C PRO A 11 -17.24 -30.49 -1.39
N GLN A 12 -16.06 -30.79 -1.94
CA GLN A 12 -15.14 -29.76 -2.43
C GLN A 12 -15.89 -28.99 -3.51
N THR A 13 -16.35 -27.79 -3.18
CA THR A 13 -16.84 -26.85 -4.17
C THR A 13 -15.65 -26.37 -4.99
N PRO A 14 -15.75 -26.18 -6.31
CA PRO A 14 -14.66 -25.71 -7.18
C PRO A 14 -14.13 -24.29 -6.86
N HIS A 15 -14.58 -23.69 -5.75
CA HIS A 15 -14.28 -22.34 -5.29
C HIS A 15 -13.51 -22.30 -3.96
N GLN A 16 -13.11 -23.45 -3.39
CA GLN A 16 -12.46 -23.48 -2.07
C GLN A 16 -10.98 -23.09 -2.05
N ASP A 17 -10.34 -22.98 -3.22
CA ASP A 17 -8.90 -22.68 -3.34
C ASP A 17 -8.62 -21.43 -4.20
N LEU A 18 -9.64 -20.59 -4.43
CA LEU A 18 -9.54 -19.43 -5.30
C LEU A 18 -9.34 -18.16 -4.47
N HIS A 19 -8.12 -17.63 -4.54
CA HIS A 19 -7.74 -16.29 -4.09
C HIS A 19 -8.62 -15.18 -4.70
N SER A 20 -9.13 -15.39 -5.92
CA SER A 20 -10.18 -14.58 -6.56
C SER A 20 -11.14 -15.49 -7.32
N GLU A 21 -12.42 -15.09 -7.42
CA GLU A 21 -13.45 -15.79 -8.18
C GLU A 21 -13.07 -15.97 -9.67
N GLU A 22 -12.23 -15.09 -10.21
CA GLU A 22 -11.71 -15.20 -11.58
C GLU A 22 -10.17 -15.30 -11.59
N GLY A 23 -9.65 -16.22 -12.43
CA GLY A 23 -8.24 -16.32 -12.79
C GLY A 23 -7.93 -15.69 -14.16
N ALA A 24 -6.67 -15.71 -14.54
CA ALA A 24 -6.21 -15.20 -15.84
C ALA A 24 -6.78 -16.00 -17.03
N LEU A 25 -7.16 -15.30 -18.10
CA LEU A 25 -7.50 -15.88 -19.40
C LEU A 25 -6.25 -15.99 -20.28
N ARG A 26 -6.32 -16.86 -21.30
CA ARG A 26 -5.21 -17.05 -22.24
C ARG A 26 -4.86 -15.72 -22.94
N GLY A 27 -3.61 -15.29 -22.79
CA GLY A 27 -3.08 -14.07 -23.41
C GLY A 27 -3.25 -12.82 -22.54
N GLU A 28 -3.84 -12.92 -21.36
CA GLU A 28 -3.84 -11.84 -20.38
C GLU A 28 -2.47 -11.67 -19.74
N HIS A 29 -2.30 -10.52 -19.08
CA HIS A 29 -1.04 -10.12 -18.49
C HIS A 29 -0.59 -11.14 -17.41
N PRO A 30 0.67 -11.62 -17.43
CA PRO A 30 1.12 -12.68 -16.53
C PRO A 30 1.30 -12.24 -15.08
N GLY A 31 1.32 -10.92 -14.83
CA GLY A 31 1.50 -10.35 -13.48
C GLY A 31 2.89 -10.58 -12.89
N ARG A 32 3.87 -11.03 -13.67
CA ARG A 32 5.26 -11.21 -13.25
C ARG A 32 6.20 -11.17 -14.44
N SER A 33 7.40 -10.64 -14.22
CA SER A 33 8.48 -10.72 -15.20
C SER A 33 9.16 -12.08 -15.16
N ARG A 34 9.62 -12.57 -16.31
CA ARG A 34 10.39 -13.84 -16.39
C ARG A 34 11.82 -13.69 -15.90
N ASN A 35 12.42 -12.51 -16.10
CA ASN A 35 13.81 -12.25 -15.79
C ASN A 35 14.00 -10.77 -15.40
N PRO A 36 13.54 -10.39 -14.20
CA PRO A 36 13.67 -9.02 -13.74
C PRO A 36 15.13 -8.66 -13.48
N VAL A 37 15.47 -7.36 -13.52
CA VAL A 37 16.84 -6.87 -13.28
C VAL A 37 17.31 -7.20 -11.86
N ILE A 38 16.45 -6.94 -10.88
CA ILE A 38 16.63 -7.26 -9.46
C ILE A 38 15.29 -7.69 -8.85
N LYS A 39 15.29 -8.17 -7.60
CA LYS A 39 14.08 -8.32 -6.78
C LYS A 39 14.21 -7.48 -5.52
N VAL A 40 13.33 -6.49 -5.35
CA VAL A 40 13.29 -5.69 -4.12
C VAL A 40 12.65 -6.48 -2.98
N ALA A 41 13.11 -6.23 -1.76
CA ALA A 41 12.70 -6.97 -0.58
C ALA A 41 11.45 -6.41 0.11
N ASP A 42 11.27 -5.08 0.07
CA ASP A 42 10.14 -4.37 0.67
C ASP A 42 10.22 -2.87 0.26
N LEU A 43 9.27 -2.05 0.71
CA LEU A 43 9.51 -0.62 0.86
C LEU A 43 10.54 -0.37 1.96
N ALA A 44 11.46 0.55 1.67
CA ALA A 44 12.37 1.08 2.67
C ALA A 44 11.70 2.24 3.42
N TRP A 45 11.23 3.27 2.70
CA TRP A 45 10.48 4.41 3.23
C TRP A 45 9.78 5.17 2.09
N LEU A 46 8.97 6.17 2.45
CA LEU A 46 8.38 7.13 1.53
C LEU A 46 8.99 8.52 1.70
N GLU A 47 9.25 9.23 0.61
CA GLU A 47 9.85 10.57 0.63
C GLU A 47 8.81 11.66 0.34
N PHE A 48 8.74 12.67 1.21
CA PHE A 48 7.86 13.83 1.09
C PHE A 48 8.64 15.13 1.28
N GLU A 49 8.08 16.21 0.75
CA GLU A 49 8.40 17.58 1.17
C GLU A 49 7.19 18.21 1.85
N LYS A 50 7.45 19.00 2.89
CA LYS A 50 6.44 19.82 3.59
C LYS A 50 7.02 21.18 4.00
N PRO A 51 6.22 22.26 4.01
CA PRO A 51 6.68 23.57 4.44
C PRO A 51 6.85 23.67 5.96
N ASP A 52 6.05 22.94 6.73
CA ASP A 52 6.05 22.98 8.19
C ASP A 52 6.37 21.61 8.78
N LEU A 53 7.63 21.42 9.20
CA LEU A 53 8.05 20.17 9.83
C LEU A 53 7.57 20.01 11.27
N ASP A 54 7.25 21.12 11.97
CA ASP A 54 6.72 21.05 13.34
C ASP A 54 5.29 20.52 13.30
N GLN A 55 4.45 21.05 12.40
CA GLN A 55 3.10 20.54 12.18
C GLN A 55 3.10 19.09 11.70
N ALA A 56 4.04 18.73 10.80
CA ALA A 56 4.20 17.36 10.35
C ALA A 56 4.57 16.41 11.50
N GLU A 57 5.45 16.82 12.42
CA GLU A 57 5.82 16.01 13.60
C GLU A 57 4.65 15.83 14.56
N VAL A 58 3.88 16.89 14.84
CA VAL A 58 2.70 16.81 15.72
C VAL A 58 1.72 15.77 15.20
N PHE A 59 1.36 15.86 13.91
CA PHE A 59 0.51 14.85 13.29
C PHE A 59 1.15 13.46 13.30
N ALA A 60 2.43 13.34 12.97
CA ALA A 60 3.10 12.05 12.94
C ALA A 60 3.04 11.33 14.29
N ARG A 61 3.25 12.05 15.40
CA ARG A 61 3.14 11.50 16.76
C ARG A 61 1.71 11.10 17.10
N ASP A 62 0.73 11.90 16.70
CA ASP A 62 -0.68 11.61 16.96
C ASP A 62 -1.21 10.44 16.13
N PHE A 63 -0.72 10.32 14.90
CA PHE A 63 -1.00 9.20 14.01
C PHE A 63 -0.25 7.92 14.44
N GLY A 64 0.76 8.03 15.32
CA GLY A 64 1.39 6.89 15.98
C GLY A 64 2.80 6.54 15.51
N PHE A 65 3.48 7.42 14.77
CA PHE A 65 4.90 7.26 14.45
C PHE A 65 5.79 7.61 15.65
N ALA A 66 6.91 6.89 15.74
CA ALA A 66 8.08 7.35 16.49
C ALA A 66 9.00 8.20 15.61
N ILE A 67 9.78 9.08 16.23
CA ILE A 67 10.76 9.91 15.54
C ILE A 67 12.12 9.22 15.59
N ALA A 68 12.65 8.83 14.42
CA ALA A 68 13.97 8.24 14.28
C ALA A 68 15.06 9.31 14.39
N ALA A 69 14.86 10.45 13.73
CA ALA A 69 15.76 11.59 13.75
C ALA A 69 15.01 12.87 13.36
N ARG A 70 15.48 14.01 13.87
CA ARG A 70 14.99 15.34 13.52
C ARG A 70 16.16 16.31 13.39
N THR A 71 16.18 17.04 12.28
CA THR A 71 17.06 18.19 12.04
C THR A 71 16.20 19.42 11.74
N GLU A 72 16.85 20.54 11.42
CA GLU A 72 16.13 21.73 10.94
C GLU A 72 15.39 21.44 9.61
N ASP A 73 16.00 20.65 8.73
CA ASP A 73 15.52 20.47 7.35
C ASP A 73 14.89 19.09 7.08
N GLU A 74 14.97 18.14 8.01
CA GLU A 74 14.46 16.79 7.81
C GLU A 74 13.81 16.20 9.07
N LEU A 75 12.76 15.42 8.85
CA LEU A 75 12.05 14.64 9.85
C LEU A 75 11.99 13.18 9.38
N TRP A 76 12.52 12.28 10.20
CA TRP A 76 12.58 10.86 9.91
C TRP A 76 11.62 10.13 10.85
N LEU A 77 10.55 9.58 10.29
CA LEU A 77 9.51 8.85 11.01
C LEU A 77 9.75 7.36 10.91
N ARG A 78 9.43 6.60 11.95
CA ARG A 78 9.59 5.13 11.98
C ARG A 78 8.47 4.46 12.78
N GLY A 79 8.32 3.16 12.54
CA GLY A 79 7.51 2.28 13.38
C GLY A 79 8.31 1.65 14.53
N THR A 80 7.63 0.80 15.30
CA THR A 80 8.19 0.08 16.46
C THR A 80 9.03 -1.12 16.07
N PHE A 81 8.79 -1.76 14.93
CA PHE A 81 9.66 -2.85 14.49
C PHE A 81 11.09 -2.35 14.21
N ALA A 82 12.06 -3.25 14.37
CA ALA A 82 13.43 -2.99 13.94
C ALA A 82 13.46 -2.87 12.40
N GLY A 83 14.28 -1.94 11.87
CA GLY A 83 14.37 -1.75 10.43
C GLY A 83 14.71 -0.32 10.01
N SER A 84 14.22 0.07 8.83
CA SER A 84 14.38 1.41 8.28
C SER A 84 13.32 2.39 8.79
N PRO A 85 13.52 3.71 8.60
CA PRO A 85 12.45 4.69 8.70
C PRO A 85 11.24 4.30 7.85
N CYS A 86 10.04 4.76 8.18
CA CYS A 86 8.83 4.57 7.37
C CYS A 86 8.60 5.75 6.41
N MET A 87 8.89 6.97 6.86
CA MET A 87 8.67 8.19 6.09
C MET A 87 9.77 9.20 6.36
N VAL A 88 10.20 9.87 5.30
CA VAL A 88 11.20 10.96 5.34
C VAL A 88 10.54 12.21 4.80
N ILE A 89 10.46 13.23 5.65
CA ILE A 89 9.86 14.51 5.31
C ILE A 89 10.96 15.55 5.30
N ARG A 90 11.20 16.16 4.14
CA ARG A 90 12.15 17.26 3.98
C ARG A 90 11.42 18.60 4.00
N ARG A 91 12.07 19.62 4.53
CA ARG A 91 11.56 21.00 4.43
C ARG A 91 11.56 21.41 2.96
N GLY A 92 10.39 21.81 2.47
CA GLY A 92 10.19 22.24 1.10
C GLY A 92 9.31 23.48 1.02
N ARG A 93 9.17 24.05 -0.18
CA ARG A 93 8.32 25.25 -0.37
C ARG A 93 6.83 24.93 -0.43
N ALA A 94 6.48 23.68 -0.72
CA ALA A 94 5.13 23.20 -0.87
C ALA A 94 5.08 21.71 -0.56
N SER A 95 3.93 21.26 -0.07
CA SER A 95 3.69 19.87 0.28
C SER A 95 3.61 19.02 -0.99
N ARG A 96 4.48 18.01 -1.11
CA ARG A 96 4.47 17.06 -2.23
C ARG A 96 5.03 15.70 -1.84
N PHE A 97 4.50 14.65 -2.46
CA PHE A 97 5.16 13.36 -2.48
C PHE A 97 6.31 13.38 -3.49
N ILE A 98 7.48 12.91 -3.09
CA ILE A 98 8.66 12.83 -3.94
C ILE A 98 8.74 11.47 -4.62
N GLY A 99 8.54 10.39 -3.86
CA GLY A 99 8.64 9.04 -4.39
C GLY A 99 8.84 7.96 -3.33
N PRO A 100 8.61 6.69 -3.70
CA PRO A 100 8.94 5.56 -2.84
C PRO A 100 10.43 5.23 -2.89
N ALA A 101 10.97 4.78 -1.77
CA ALA A 101 12.24 4.08 -1.70
C ALA A 101 11.98 2.60 -1.46
N PHE A 102 12.52 1.72 -2.30
CA PHE A 102 12.47 0.27 -2.15
C PHE A 102 13.78 -0.26 -1.60
N ARG A 103 13.71 -1.28 -0.75
CA ARG A 103 14.87 -1.97 -0.20
C ARG A 103 15.38 -3.00 -1.20
N ALA A 104 16.63 -2.89 -1.62
CA ALA A 104 17.32 -3.94 -2.35
C ALA A 104 17.49 -5.18 -1.46
N ALA A 105 17.35 -6.39 -2.03
CA ALA A 105 17.61 -7.62 -1.30
C ALA A 105 19.10 -7.76 -0.95
N GLU A 106 19.97 -7.39 -1.89
CA GLU A 106 21.41 -7.37 -1.70
C GLU A 106 22.04 -6.05 -2.12
N ARG A 107 23.21 -5.72 -1.55
CA ARG A 107 23.96 -4.54 -1.97
C ARG A 107 24.34 -4.58 -3.46
N ALA A 108 24.67 -5.76 -3.99
CA ALA A 108 25.06 -5.94 -5.39
C ALA A 108 23.91 -5.64 -6.37
N ASP A 109 22.66 -5.67 -5.92
CA ASP A 109 21.50 -5.30 -6.74
C ASP A 109 21.54 -3.83 -7.14
N LEU A 110 22.08 -2.95 -6.28
CA LEU A 110 22.29 -1.54 -6.65
C LEU A 110 23.24 -1.41 -7.85
N ASP A 111 24.31 -2.21 -7.89
CA ASP A 111 25.26 -2.17 -8.99
C ASP A 111 24.65 -2.75 -10.28
N ARG A 112 23.82 -3.81 -10.17
CA ARG A 112 23.06 -4.39 -11.31
C ARG A 112 22.10 -3.37 -11.88
N LEU A 113 21.33 -2.71 -11.02
CA LEU A 113 20.34 -1.71 -11.37
C LEU A 113 21.00 -0.47 -12.01
N ALA A 114 22.10 0.01 -11.44
CA ALA A 114 22.88 1.10 -12.00
C ALA A 114 23.37 0.79 -13.42
N ARG A 115 23.92 -0.41 -13.66
CA ARG A 115 24.33 -0.85 -15.00
C ARG A 115 23.16 -0.94 -15.98
N ALA A 116 22.04 -1.54 -15.56
CA ALA A 116 20.89 -1.76 -16.43
C ALA A 116 20.19 -0.44 -16.84
N THR A 117 20.23 0.57 -15.97
CA THR A 117 19.50 1.84 -16.16
C THR A 117 20.40 3.00 -16.56
N GLY A 118 21.73 2.81 -16.64
CA GLY A 118 22.68 3.90 -16.87
C GLY A 118 22.77 4.88 -15.68
N SER A 119 22.33 4.48 -14.50
CA SER A 119 22.35 5.28 -13.27
C SER A 119 23.67 5.10 -12.50
N THR A 120 23.80 5.76 -11.36
CA THR A 120 25.00 5.67 -10.51
C THR A 120 24.61 5.37 -9.06
N VAL A 121 25.35 4.46 -8.43
CA VAL A 121 25.22 4.19 -6.99
C VAL A 121 25.83 5.35 -6.19
N ARG A 122 25.10 5.86 -5.20
CA ARG A 122 25.54 6.97 -4.35
C ARG A 122 25.34 6.65 -2.88
N ASP A 123 26.24 7.11 -2.03
CA ASP A 123 26.03 7.12 -0.58
C ASP A 123 24.84 8.02 -0.22
N ILE A 124 24.11 7.65 0.83
CA ILE A 124 22.94 8.41 1.30
C ILE A 124 23.05 8.71 2.80
N GLY A 125 22.66 9.93 3.18
CA GLY A 125 22.61 10.39 4.56
C GLY A 125 21.29 10.06 5.24
N VAL A 126 20.98 8.77 5.40
CA VAL A 126 19.80 8.30 6.17
C VAL A 126 20.26 7.81 7.55
N PRO A 127 19.41 7.77 8.59
CA PRO A 127 19.71 7.05 9.82
C PRO A 127 20.13 5.61 9.51
N GLY A 128 21.32 5.20 9.98
CA GLY A 128 21.93 3.90 9.67
C GLY A 128 22.76 3.86 8.38
N GLY A 129 22.83 4.95 7.63
CA GLY A 129 23.62 5.08 6.40
C GLY A 129 23.24 4.08 5.31
N GLY A 130 23.97 4.11 4.21
CA GLY A 130 23.80 3.15 3.12
C GLY A 130 24.04 3.76 1.76
N GLN A 131 23.54 3.07 0.75
CA GLN A 131 23.68 3.49 -0.63
C GLN A 131 22.37 3.38 -1.40
N SER A 132 22.26 4.14 -2.48
CA SER A 132 21.08 4.12 -3.34
C SER A 132 21.38 4.26 -4.82
N VAL A 133 20.40 3.86 -5.62
CA VAL A 133 20.23 4.24 -7.02
C VAL A 133 18.92 5.03 -7.14
N ALA A 134 18.96 6.16 -7.83
CA ALA A 134 17.78 6.95 -8.16
C ALA A 134 17.34 6.64 -9.60
N LEU A 135 16.04 6.44 -9.78
CA LEU A 135 15.38 6.08 -11.02
C LEU A 135 14.18 7.00 -11.27
N LEU A 136 13.64 6.94 -12.47
CA LEU A 136 12.34 7.47 -12.82
C LEU A 136 11.50 6.34 -13.39
N ASP A 137 10.27 6.20 -12.89
CA ASP A 137 9.32 5.29 -13.51
C ASP A 137 8.77 5.89 -14.84
N PRO A 138 8.05 5.12 -15.65
CA PRO A 138 7.49 5.60 -16.93
C PRO A 138 6.43 6.70 -16.82
N SER A 139 5.94 7.00 -15.61
CA SER A 139 5.07 8.15 -15.33
C SER A 139 5.86 9.43 -15.02
N GLY A 140 7.18 9.30 -14.81
CA GLY A 140 8.09 10.36 -14.42
C GLY A 140 8.23 10.52 -12.90
N LEU A 141 7.71 9.59 -12.11
CA LEU A 141 7.82 9.61 -10.66
C LEU A 141 9.23 9.17 -10.24
N PRO A 142 9.93 9.93 -9.37
CA PRO A 142 11.16 9.46 -8.75
C PRO A 142 10.94 8.16 -7.96
N VAL A 143 11.80 7.17 -8.20
CA VAL A 143 11.86 5.92 -7.44
C VAL A 143 13.28 5.73 -6.97
N ARG A 144 13.46 5.41 -5.70
CA ARG A 144 14.78 5.09 -5.15
C ARG A 144 14.86 3.60 -4.84
N VAL A 145 16.01 2.98 -5.08
CA VAL A 145 16.34 1.66 -4.54
C VAL A 145 17.52 1.81 -3.61
N VAL A 146 17.42 1.27 -2.39
CA VAL A 146 18.38 1.50 -1.30
C VAL A 146 18.86 0.21 -0.68
N HIS A 147 20.09 0.21 -0.20
CA HIS A 147 20.62 -0.81 0.69
C HIS A 147 21.16 -0.10 1.94
N CYS A 148 20.47 -0.27 3.07
CA CYS A 148 20.86 0.34 4.35
C CYS A 148 22.03 -0.44 4.97
N ALA A 149 22.97 0.26 5.61
CA ALA A 149 24.11 -0.40 6.25
C ALA A 149 23.75 -0.93 7.65
N GLU A 150 22.96 -0.18 8.41
CA GLU A 150 22.50 -0.52 9.75
C GLU A 150 20.97 -0.41 9.86
N GLN A 151 20.36 -1.30 10.64
CA GLN A 151 18.93 -1.23 10.98
C GLN A 151 18.75 -0.53 12.32
N LEU A 152 17.71 0.29 12.42
CA LEU A 152 17.32 0.89 13.68
C LEU A 152 16.76 -0.20 14.63
N PRO A 153 17.08 -0.18 15.94
CA PRO A 153 16.61 -1.20 16.88
C PRO A 153 15.10 -1.09 17.11
N ALA A 154 14.46 -2.20 17.50
CA ALA A 154 13.03 -2.20 17.85
C ALA A 154 12.72 -1.26 19.02
N LEU A 155 11.50 -0.72 19.04
CA LEU A 155 10.93 0.11 20.10
C LEU A 155 9.81 -0.66 20.82
N PRO A 156 9.40 -0.23 22.02
CA PRO A 156 8.29 -0.86 22.74
C PRO A 156 7.00 -0.87 21.92
N GLU A 157 6.45 -2.07 21.73
CA GLU A 157 5.23 -2.29 20.97
C GLU A 157 3.98 -1.96 21.79
N GLN A 158 2.84 -1.86 21.09
CA GLN A 158 1.53 -1.89 21.72
C GLN A 158 1.07 -3.35 21.78
N GLU A 159 0.78 -3.82 22.99
CA GLU A 159 0.37 -5.21 23.24
C GLU A 159 -1.05 -5.47 22.70
N PRO A 160 -1.26 -6.56 21.95
CA PRO A 160 -2.59 -6.95 21.50
C PRO A 160 -3.55 -7.22 22.66
N LEU A 161 -4.83 -6.90 22.48
CA LEU A 161 -5.83 -7.28 23.46
C LEU A 161 -6.14 -8.79 23.41
N ILE A 162 -6.27 -9.41 24.59
CA ILE A 162 -6.77 -10.78 24.71
C ILE A 162 -8.27 -10.80 24.39
N LEU A 163 -8.64 -11.31 23.23
CA LEU A 163 -10.04 -11.42 22.81
C LEU A 163 -10.68 -12.73 23.32
N ASN A 164 -11.98 -12.67 23.60
CA ASN A 164 -12.81 -13.87 23.78
C ASN A 164 -13.53 -14.13 22.46
N PHE A 165 -13.45 -15.35 21.91
CA PHE A 165 -14.02 -15.71 20.62
C PHE A 165 -15.08 -16.79 20.76
N GLY A 166 -16.35 -16.44 20.52
CA GLY A 166 -17.45 -17.42 20.59
C GLY A 166 -17.48 -18.11 21.96
N THR A 167 -17.17 -19.41 21.99
CA THR A 167 -17.11 -20.24 23.20
C THR A 167 -15.71 -20.29 23.85
N ASP A 168 -14.69 -19.72 23.23
CA ASP A 168 -13.35 -19.60 23.80
C ASP A 168 -13.23 -18.30 24.60
N HIS A 169 -13.17 -18.45 25.92
CA HIS A 169 -13.13 -17.33 26.87
C HIS A 169 -11.80 -17.32 27.63
N GLY A 170 -10.78 -16.68 27.05
CA GLY A 170 -9.48 -16.49 27.70
C GLY A 170 -9.48 -15.52 28.89
N ARG A 171 -10.55 -14.72 29.06
CA ARG A 171 -10.69 -13.75 30.17
C ARG A 171 -11.79 -14.15 31.14
N THR A 172 -11.43 -14.35 32.40
CA THR A 172 -12.36 -14.56 33.54
C THR A 172 -12.17 -13.46 34.57
N ASN A 173 -13.26 -12.81 35.00
CA ASN A 173 -13.25 -11.69 35.96
C ASN A 173 -12.30 -10.53 35.59
N ALA A 174 -11.98 -10.38 34.30
CA ALA A 174 -11.09 -9.35 33.78
C ALA A 174 -11.80 -8.52 32.70
N THR A 175 -11.72 -7.19 32.81
CA THR A 175 -12.30 -6.24 31.84
C THR A 175 -11.21 -5.66 30.94
N GLN A 176 -11.57 -5.24 29.73
CA GLN A 176 -10.68 -4.47 28.84
C GLN A 176 -11.31 -3.12 28.53
N ARG A 177 -10.47 -2.08 28.56
CA ARG A 177 -10.79 -0.70 28.18
C ARG A 177 -9.54 -0.13 27.50
N PRO A 178 -9.33 -0.40 26.20
CA PRO A 178 -8.17 0.14 25.50
C PRO A 178 -8.16 1.68 25.64
N PRO A 179 -7.01 2.27 25.97
CA PRO A 179 -6.91 3.72 26.06
C PRO A 179 -7.06 4.35 24.67
N ARG A 180 -7.69 5.53 24.61
CA ARG A 180 -7.70 6.37 23.41
C ARG A 180 -6.34 7.07 23.32
N GLU A 181 -5.41 6.42 22.66
CA GLU A 181 -4.03 6.89 22.46
C GLU A 181 -3.59 6.64 21.01
N PRO A 182 -2.49 7.25 20.53
CA PRO A 182 -1.99 6.99 19.17
C PRO A 182 -1.82 5.49 18.90
N SER A 183 -2.37 5.00 17.78
CA SER A 183 -2.17 3.63 17.33
C SER A 183 -0.69 3.43 16.98
N ARG A 184 0.08 2.74 17.82
CA ARG A 184 1.53 2.64 17.59
C ARG A 184 1.82 1.94 16.26
N ILE A 185 2.45 2.66 15.35
CA ILE A 185 2.80 2.12 14.04
C ILE A 185 3.91 1.10 14.21
N GLN A 186 3.70 -0.12 13.72
CA GLN A 186 4.67 -1.19 13.71
C GLN A 186 5.64 -1.04 12.54
N ARG A 187 5.14 -0.78 11.33
CA ARG A 187 5.93 -0.59 10.10
C ARG A 187 5.14 0.10 8.99
N LEU A 188 5.84 0.47 7.91
CA LEU A 188 5.24 0.80 6.61
C LEU A 188 4.78 -0.51 5.93
N GLY A 189 3.57 -0.52 5.39
CA GLY A 189 3.04 -1.64 4.61
C GLY A 189 3.14 -1.38 3.12
N HIS A 190 2.38 -0.40 2.64
CA HIS A 190 2.27 -0.16 1.20
C HIS A 190 2.07 1.31 0.83
N VAL A 191 2.23 1.59 -0.46
CA VAL A 191 1.88 2.86 -1.09
C VAL A 191 0.98 2.62 -2.29
N VAL A 192 0.02 3.52 -2.50
CA VAL A 192 -0.89 3.50 -3.65
C VAL A 192 -0.62 4.71 -4.52
N LEU A 193 -0.42 4.45 -5.81
CA LEU A 193 -0.10 5.47 -6.79
C LEU A 193 -1.11 5.45 -7.95
N GLU A 194 -1.45 6.65 -8.41
CA GLU A 194 -2.21 6.88 -9.63
C GLU A 194 -1.23 7.14 -10.79
N THR A 195 -1.55 6.64 -11.98
CA THR A 195 -0.80 6.93 -13.19
C THR A 195 -1.72 6.99 -14.41
N ARG A 196 -1.34 7.78 -15.41
CA ARG A 196 -2.04 7.82 -16.72
C ARG A 196 -1.61 6.69 -17.65
N VAL A 197 -0.51 6.03 -17.31
CA VAL A 197 0.26 5.13 -18.18
C VAL A 197 0.52 3.82 -17.44
N PHE A 198 -0.58 3.27 -16.95
CA PHE A 198 -0.67 2.12 -16.07
C PHE A 198 0.11 0.90 -16.55
N ALA A 199 -0.14 0.39 -17.75
CA ALA A 199 0.47 -0.85 -18.24
C ALA A 199 2.00 -0.72 -18.30
N ARG A 200 2.51 0.34 -18.94
CA ARG A 200 3.96 0.55 -19.02
C ARG A 200 4.60 0.77 -17.64
N THR A 201 3.88 1.44 -16.72
CA THR A 201 4.37 1.68 -15.36
C THR A 201 4.44 0.38 -14.59
N LEU A 202 3.37 -0.43 -14.62
CA LEU A 202 3.34 -1.75 -14.01
C LEU A 202 4.48 -2.62 -14.53
N ASP A 203 4.61 -2.76 -15.85
CA ASP A 203 5.66 -3.57 -16.48
C ASP A 203 7.05 -3.14 -16.01
N TRP A 204 7.28 -1.83 -15.85
CA TRP A 204 8.54 -1.34 -15.31
C TRP A 204 8.80 -1.79 -13.87
N TYR A 205 7.81 -1.78 -12.98
CA TYR A 205 7.99 -2.29 -11.61
C TYR A 205 8.24 -3.81 -11.60
N LEU A 206 7.57 -4.57 -12.49
CA LEU A 206 7.77 -6.01 -12.61
C LEU A 206 9.13 -6.37 -13.22
N ASP A 207 9.54 -5.71 -14.30
CA ASP A 207 10.79 -5.99 -15.02
C ASP A 207 12.02 -5.40 -14.33
N THR A 208 11.89 -4.22 -13.71
CA THR A 208 13.03 -3.54 -13.09
C THR A 208 13.22 -3.97 -11.65
N LEU A 209 12.14 -4.05 -10.87
CA LEU A 209 12.20 -4.32 -9.43
C LEU A 209 11.77 -5.73 -9.03
N GLY A 210 11.34 -6.55 -10.01
CA GLY A 210 11.02 -7.96 -9.77
C GLY A 210 9.83 -8.19 -8.87
N MET A 211 8.95 -7.19 -8.76
CA MET A 211 7.68 -7.33 -8.04
C MET A 211 6.73 -8.24 -8.84
N ILE A 212 5.69 -8.77 -8.18
CA ILE A 212 4.68 -9.64 -8.79
C ILE A 212 3.27 -9.25 -8.34
N VAL A 213 2.28 -9.48 -9.19
CA VAL A 213 0.89 -9.07 -8.95
C VAL A 213 0.17 -10.12 -8.11
N SER A 214 -0.56 -9.64 -7.12
CA SER A 214 -1.51 -10.42 -6.32
C SER A 214 -2.90 -10.33 -6.92
N ASP A 215 -3.40 -9.13 -7.19
CA ASP A 215 -4.71 -8.92 -7.80
C ASP A 215 -4.66 -7.93 -8.97
N PHE A 216 -5.41 -8.25 -10.02
CA PHE A 216 -5.75 -7.35 -11.11
C PHE A 216 -7.21 -6.93 -11.01
N LEU A 217 -7.47 -5.63 -11.08
CA LEU A 217 -8.82 -5.12 -11.29
C LEU A 217 -8.99 -4.54 -12.69
N PHE A 218 -10.13 -4.83 -13.32
CA PHE A 218 -10.48 -4.32 -14.64
C PHE A 218 -11.81 -3.58 -14.62
N LEU A 219 -12.01 -2.64 -15.54
CA LEU A 219 -13.31 -1.98 -15.68
C LEU A 219 -14.33 -2.95 -16.26
N ASP A 220 -15.52 -2.98 -15.67
CA ASP A 220 -16.66 -3.77 -16.15
C ASP A 220 -16.93 -3.53 -17.65
N GLY A 221 -17.11 -4.61 -18.41
CA GLY A 221 -17.23 -4.59 -19.88
C GLY A 221 -15.95 -4.25 -20.64
N GLN A 222 -14.80 -4.07 -19.97
CA GLN A 222 -13.53 -3.68 -20.60
C GLN A 222 -12.36 -4.61 -20.25
N ARG A 223 -12.60 -5.83 -19.74
CA ARG A 223 -11.54 -6.81 -19.42
C ARG A 223 -10.58 -7.06 -20.60
N GLY A 224 -11.11 -7.15 -21.82
CA GLY A 224 -10.31 -7.33 -23.04
C GLY A 224 -9.37 -6.16 -23.39
N ARG A 225 -9.49 -5.01 -22.70
CA ARG A 225 -8.55 -3.89 -22.79
C ARG A 225 -7.42 -3.99 -21.76
N GLY A 226 -7.42 -5.02 -20.94
CA GLY A 226 -6.50 -5.20 -19.83
C GLY A 226 -6.93 -4.50 -18.54
N PRO A 227 -6.22 -4.80 -17.43
CA PRO A 227 -6.50 -4.27 -16.11
C PRO A 227 -6.27 -2.76 -16.03
N THR A 228 -6.89 -2.14 -15.05
CA THR A 228 -6.77 -0.71 -14.72
C THR A 228 -6.33 -0.49 -13.30
N MET A 229 -6.15 -1.54 -12.51
CA MET A 229 -5.48 -1.49 -11.22
C MET A 229 -4.79 -2.82 -10.95
N ALA A 230 -3.68 -2.76 -10.21
CA ALA A 230 -2.94 -3.92 -9.76
C ALA A 230 -2.49 -3.73 -8.32
N PHE A 231 -2.67 -4.77 -7.51
CA PHE A 231 -2.06 -4.92 -6.19
C PHE A 231 -0.80 -5.75 -6.36
N VAL A 232 0.35 -5.20 -5.99
CA VAL A 232 1.68 -5.71 -6.35
C VAL A 232 2.50 -5.97 -5.09
N ARG A 233 2.97 -7.20 -4.91
CA ARG A 233 3.81 -7.63 -3.79
C ARG A 233 5.27 -7.81 -4.21
N CYS A 234 6.18 -7.78 -3.24
CA CYS A 234 7.58 -8.15 -3.46
C CYS A 234 7.71 -9.66 -3.66
N ASP A 235 8.50 -10.11 -4.63
CA ASP A 235 8.77 -11.53 -4.80
C ASP A 235 9.96 -11.96 -3.91
N GLN A 236 9.65 -12.60 -2.79
CA GLN A 236 10.62 -13.19 -1.86
C GLN A 236 10.68 -14.73 -2.00
N GLY A 237 10.30 -15.26 -3.17
CA GLY A 237 10.20 -16.70 -3.41
C GLY A 237 9.09 -17.34 -2.56
N SER A 238 9.43 -18.41 -1.85
CA SER A 238 8.47 -19.14 -1.00
C SER A 238 8.14 -18.43 0.31
N VAL A 239 8.84 -17.34 0.64
CA VAL A 239 8.55 -16.55 1.85
C VAL A 239 7.26 -15.77 1.62
N ALA A 240 6.28 -15.96 2.50
CA ALA A 240 5.03 -15.21 2.44
C ALA A 240 5.28 -13.74 2.78
N VAL A 241 4.76 -12.85 1.95
CA VAL A 241 4.84 -11.39 2.10
C VAL A 241 3.45 -10.79 2.04
N ASP A 242 3.31 -9.52 2.44
CA ASP A 242 2.03 -8.80 2.33
C ASP A 242 1.40 -8.96 0.95
N HIS A 243 0.06 -9.03 0.95
CA HIS A 243 -0.77 -9.00 -0.25
C HIS A 243 -0.27 -7.97 -1.27
N HIS A 244 0.14 -6.79 -0.82
CA HIS A 244 0.81 -5.81 -1.67
C HIS A 244 1.71 -4.89 -0.85
N THR A 245 2.77 -4.44 -1.52
CA THR A 245 3.68 -3.37 -1.09
C THR A 245 3.45 -2.12 -1.95
N LEU A 246 2.95 -2.30 -3.17
CA LEU A 246 2.59 -1.24 -4.10
C LEU A 246 1.21 -1.55 -4.67
N ALA A 247 0.32 -0.56 -4.72
CA ALA A 247 -0.84 -0.62 -5.61
C ALA A 247 -0.74 0.49 -6.66
N LEU A 248 -1.11 0.14 -7.90
CA LEU A 248 -1.13 1.06 -9.03
C LEU A 248 -2.53 1.09 -9.60
N HIS A 249 -3.06 2.27 -9.91
CA HIS A 249 -4.29 2.37 -10.68
C HIS A 249 -4.21 3.43 -11.78
N LEU A 250 -4.96 3.17 -12.85
CA LEU A 250 -5.17 4.10 -13.94
C LEU A 250 -6.06 5.24 -13.46
N GLY A 251 -5.67 6.48 -13.74
CA GLY A 251 -6.48 7.63 -13.43
C GLY A 251 -5.96 8.93 -14.04
N PRO A 252 -6.78 9.99 -14.08
CA PRO A 252 -6.46 11.23 -14.78
C PRO A 252 -5.33 12.03 -14.14
N GLY A 253 -4.90 11.72 -12.91
CA GLY A 253 -3.73 12.29 -12.25
C GLY A 253 -2.47 11.42 -12.40
N THR A 254 -1.41 11.78 -11.67
CA THR A 254 -0.19 10.96 -11.54
C THR A 254 0.45 11.27 -10.19
N GLY A 255 0.75 10.25 -9.40
CA GLY A 255 1.42 10.39 -8.12
C GLY A 255 0.67 9.73 -6.96
N TYR A 256 0.87 10.27 -5.76
CA TYR A 256 0.43 9.68 -4.50
C TYR A 256 -1.09 9.68 -4.33
N VAL A 257 -1.64 8.54 -3.90
CA VAL A 257 -3.03 8.39 -3.47
C VAL A 257 -3.10 8.28 -1.95
N HIS A 258 -2.47 7.23 -1.40
CA HIS A 258 -2.28 7.03 0.03
C HIS A 258 -1.09 6.11 0.33
N SER A 259 -0.79 5.98 1.62
CA SER A 259 0.16 4.99 2.14
C SER A 259 -0.35 4.43 3.46
N ALA A 260 -0.03 3.17 3.73
CA ALA A 260 -0.56 2.46 4.87
C ALA A 260 0.50 1.98 5.85
N TYR A 261 0.14 2.01 7.12
CA TYR A 261 1.02 1.73 8.25
C TYR A 261 0.38 0.70 9.16
N GLN A 262 1.13 -0.38 9.43
CA GLN A 262 0.63 -1.49 10.22
C GLN A 262 0.47 -1.06 11.67
N VAL A 263 -0.63 -1.43 12.30
CA VAL A 263 -0.85 -1.32 13.75
C VAL A 263 -1.23 -2.69 14.32
N THR A 264 -1.19 -2.80 15.65
CA THR A 264 -1.28 -4.09 16.36
C THR A 264 -2.52 -4.91 16.02
N ASP A 265 -3.71 -4.32 16.13
CA ASP A 265 -4.99 -5.03 15.99
C ASP A 265 -6.16 -4.05 15.72
N LEU A 266 -7.37 -4.61 15.59
CA LEU A 266 -8.59 -3.83 15.38
C LEU A 266 -8.89 -2.85 16.53
N ASP A 267 -8.56 -3.20 17.77
CA ASP A 267 -8.76 -2.31 18.92
C ASP A 267 -7.79 -1.12 18.87
N ALA A 268 -6.55 -1.32 18.39
CA ALA A 268 -5.60 -0.24 18.12
C ALA A 268 -6.14 0.73 17.06
N ILE A 269 -6.73 0.21 15.98
CA ILE A 269 -7.40 1.03 14.95
C ILE A 269 -8.58 1.80 15.58
N GLY A 270 -9.46 1.10 16.30
CA GLY A 270 -10.65 1.69 16.91
C GLY A 270 -10.35 2.78 17.93
N ALA A 271 -9.53 2.47 18.93
CA ALA A 271 -9.21 3.38 20.03
C ALA A 271 -8.35 4.57 19.57
N GLY A 272 -7.39 4.34 18.67
CA GLY A 272 -6.59 5.42 18.09
C GLY A 272 -7.37 6.27 17.11
N GLY A 273 -8.33 5.70 16.38
CA GLY A 273 -9.25 6.47 15.56
C GLY A 273 -10.13 7.43 16.38
N GLU A 274 -10.56 7.03 17.58
CA GLU A 274 -11.25 7.94 18.52
C GLU A 274 -10.31 9.05 19.01
N TYR A 275 -9.06 8.71 19.35
CA TYR A 275 -8.06 9.69 19.74
C TYR A 275 -7.79 10.73 18.64
N LEU A 276 -7.65 10.31 17.39
CA LEU A 276 -7.48 11.22 16.24
C LEU A 276 -8.70 12.13 16.04
N THR A 277 -9.90 11.61 16.30
CA THR A 277 -11.15 12.41 16.27
C THR A 277 -11.14 13.49 17.35
N GLU A 278 -10.75 13.14 18.58
CA GLU A 278 -10.64 14.08 19.70
C GLU A 278 -9.60 15.18 19.45
N ARG A 279 -8.55 14.86 18.67
CA ARG A 279 -7.54 15.82 18.18
C ARG A 279 -8.03 16.69 17.02
N GLY A 280 -9.20 16.39 16.46
CA GLY A 280 -9.80 17.15 15.35
C GLY A 280 -9.25 16.81 13.97
N TYR A 281 -8.58 15.67 13.80
CA TYR A 281 -8.13 15.22 12.49
C TYR A 281 -9.31 14.77 11.61
N GLN A 282 -9.14 14.88 10.30
CA GLN A 282 -10.18 14.51 9.34
C GLN A 282 -10.07 13.02 8.99
N ARG A 283 -11.09 12.24 9.35
CA ARG A 283 -11.26 10.88 8.86
C ARG A 283 -11.75 10.91 7.41
N SER A 284 -11.03 10.23 6.52
CA SER A 284 -11.37 10.09 5.11
C SER A 284 -12.36 8.96 4.89
N TRP A 285 -12.11 7.77 5.46
CA TRP A 285 -13.01 6.62 5.39
C TRP A 285 -12.85 5.79 6.66
N GLY A 286 -13.96 5.47 7.32
CA GLY A 286 -13.94 4.79 8.61
C GLY A 286 -13.74 3.29 8.54
N ILE A 287 -13.60 2.68 9.71
CA ILE A 287 -13.15 1.30 9.90
C ILE A 287 -13.93 0.30 9.05
N GLY A 288 -13.19 -0.51 8.29
CA GLY A 288 -13.73 -1.60 7.49
C GLY A 288 -12.71 -2.71 7.25
N ARG A 289 -13.09 -3.65 6.38
CA ARG A 289 -12.22 -4.71 5.87
C ARG A 289 -12.24 -4.72 4.36
N HIS A 290 -11.06 -4.68 3.73
CA HIS A 290 -10.93 -4.73 2.28
C HIS A 290 -11.31 -6.10 1.69
N ILE A 291 -11.79 -6.12 0.45
CA ILE A 291 -11.94 -7.37 -0.30
C ILE A 291 -10.55 -7.89 -0.69
N GLN A 292 -9.74 -7.07 -1.38
CA GLN A 292 -8.40 -7.46 -1.76
C GLN A 292 -7.44 -7.43 -0.56
N GLY A 293 -6.78 -8.56 -0.31
CA GLY A 293 -5.83 -8.75 0.79
C GLY A 293 -6.43 -8.75 2.19
N SER A 294 -7.77 -8.75 2.31
CA SER A 294 -8.53 -8.90 3.56
C SER A 294 -8.17 -7.96 4.71
N GLN A 295 -7.34 -6.92 4.51
CA GLN A 295 -6.83 -6.09 5.59
C GLN A 295 -7.95 -5.23 6.21
N LEU A 296 -7.87 -5.04 7.52
CA LEU A 296 -8.59 -3.99 8.23
C LEU A 296 -7.99 -2.64 7.87
N PHE A 297 -8.82 -1.61 7.79
CA PHE A 297 -8.38 -0.26 7.42
C PHE A 297 -9.05 0.83 8.25
N ASP A 298 -8.40 1.98 8.40
CA ASP A 298 -9.00 3.29 8.77
C ASP A 298 -8.17 4.42 8.14
N TYR A 299 -8.82 5.34 7.43
CA TYR A 299 -8.15 6.35 6.61
C TYR A 299 -8.28 7.75 7.19
N TRP A 300 -7.15 8.48 7.23
CA TRP A 300 -7.05 9.82 7.79
C TRP A 300 -6.31 10.76 6.85
N ARG A 301 -6.64 12.06 6.93
CA ARG A 301 -5.88 13.12 6.28
C ARG A 301 -4.90 13.74 7.27
N ASP A 302 -3.67 13.91 6.83
CA ASP A 302 -2.72 14.79 7.51
C ASP A 302 -3.07 16.28 7.29
N PRO A 303 -2.38 17.22 7.97
CA PRO A 303 -2.64 18.65 7.83
C PRO A 303 -2.44 19.22 6.41
N ASP A 304 -1.69 18.53 5.56
CA ASP A 304 -1.47 18.89 4.15
C ASP A 304 -2.38 18.09 3.19
N HIS A 305 -3.36 17.37 3.73
CA HIS A 305 -4.32 16.53 3.03
C HIS A 305 -3.77 15.28 2.34
N PHE A 306 -2.56 14.80 2.70
CA PHE A 306 -2.15 13.45 2.33
C PHE A 306 -2.98 12.43 3.09
N MET A 307 -3.40 11.36 2.40
CA MET A 307 -4.19 10.30 2.99
C MET A 307 -3.29 9.20 3.52
N LEU A 308 -3.40 8.90 4.81
CA LEU A 308 -2.70 7.81 5.46
C LEU A 308 -3.70 6.78 5.97
N GLU A 309 -3.31 5.52 5.93
CA GLU A 309 -4.11 4.39 6.40
C GLU A 309 -3.45 3.73 7.60
N HIS A 310 -4.23 3.43 8.64
CA HIS A 310 -3.88 2.40 9.60
C HIS A 310 -4.44 1.07 9.11
N PHE A 311 -3.59 0.04 9.05
CA PHE A 311 -4.05 -1.30 8.68
C PHE A 311 -3.61 -2.37 9.68
N ALA A 312 -4.35 -3.48 9.72
CA ALA A 312 -4.03 -4.68 10.46
C ALA A 312 -4.63 -5.90 9.77
N ASP A 313 -4.15 -7.11 10.11
CA ASP A 313 -4.77 -8.38 9.68
C ASP A 313 -4.91 -8.53 8.15
N GLY A 314 -3.83 -8.24 7.42
CA GLY A 314 -3.74 -8.41 5.97
C GLY A 314 -3.21 -9.79 5.57
N ASP A 315 -3.63 -10.27 4.40
CA ASP A 315 -3.21 -11.56 3.85
C ASP A 315 -1.72 -11.59 3.48
N LEU A 316 -1.09 -12.77 3.63
CA LEU A 316 0.30 -13.01 3.24
C LEU A 316 0.37 -14.04 2.11
N PHE A 317 1.04 -13.72 1.01
CA PHE A 317 1.17 -14.57 -0.17
C PHE A 317 2.63 -14.88 -0.53
N SER A 318 2.89 -16.11 -0.99
CA SER A 318 4.17 -16.50 -1.60
C SER A 318 4.17 -16.29 -3.13
N CYS A 319 5.27 -16.60 -3.80
CA CYS A 319 5.35 -16.59 -5.26
C CYS A 319 4.47 -17.67 -5.95
N ASP A 320 4.00 -18.66 -5.20
CA ASP A 320 3.24 -19.81 -5.73
C ASP A 320 1.79 -19.43 -6.08
N LEU A 321 1.29 -18.34 -5.48
CA LEU A 321 -0.06 -17.85 -5.76
C LEU A 321 -0.09 -17.03 -7.05
N GLU A 322 -0.93 -17.45 -7.99
CA GLU A 322 -1.19 -16.74 -9.24
C GLU A 322 -2.09 -15.52 -9.03
N PRO A 323 -2.01 -14.49 -9.88
CA PRO A 323 -2.83 -13.29 -9.73
C PRO A 323 -4.33 -13.58 -9.81
N GLY A 324 -5.08 -13.01 -8.87
CA GLY A 324 -6.53 -12.89 -8.94
C GLY A 324 -6.98 -11.84 -9.95
N TRP A 325 -8.18 -12.01 -10.51
CA TRP A 325 -8.80 -11.04 -11.41
C TRP A 325 -10.21 -10.70 -10.90
N ALA A 326 -10.57 -9.42 -10.88
CA ALA A 326 -11.91 -9.00 -10.48
C ALA A 326 -12.35 -7.70 -11.16
N PRO A 327 -13.66 -7.45 -11.33
CA PRO A 327 -14.15 -6.16 -11.76
C PRO A 327 -13.88 -5.09 -10.68
N MET A 328 -13.50 -3.89 -11.12
CA MET A 328 -13.36 -2.72 -10.27
C MET A 328 -14.72 -2.08 -9.99
N SER A 329 -15.07 -1.93 -8.70
CA SER A 329 -16.24 -1.19 -8.25
C SER A 329 -16.00 -0.58 -6.86
N ALA A 330 -16.72 0.49 -6.51
CA ALA A 330 -16.66 1.09 -5.18
C ALA A 330 -17.24 0.17 -4.10
N SER A 331 -18.34 -0.53 -4.40
CA SER A 331 -18.86 -1.62 -3.57
C SER A 331 -17.88 -2.79 -3.41
N GLY A 332 -16.99 -2.99 -4.38
CA GLY A 332 -15.93 -4.00 -4.38
C GLY A 332 -14.67 -3.63 -3.58
N LEU A 333 -14.65 -2.46 -2.92
CA LEU A 333 -13.50 -2.05 -2.11
C LEU A 333 -13.50 -2.69 -0.72
N ALA A 334 -14.67 -2.97 -0.13
CA ALA A 334 -14.76 -3.46 1.25
C ALA A 334 -15.78 -4.59 1.41
N GLN A 335 -15.42 -5.61 2.20
CA GLN A 335 -16.31 -6.69 2.61
C GLN A 335 -17.38 -6.19 3.58
N TRP A 336 -16.96 -5.31 4.51
CA TRP A 336 -17.81 -4.62 5.46
C TRP A 336 -17.14 -3.32 5.90
N GLY A 337 -17.95 -2.35 6.34
CA GLY A 337 -17.51 -1.02 6.73
C GLY A 337 -18.58 0.01 6.38
N PRO A 338 -18.38 1.29 6.74
CA PRO A 338 -19.25 2.36 6.26
C PRO A 338 -19.11 2.51 4.74
N PRO A 339 -20.12 3.07 4.04
CA PRO A 339 -19.99 3.41 2.63
C PRO A 339 -18.73 4.27 2.39
N VAL A 340 -18.04 3.99 1.29
CA VAL A 340 -16.86 4.77 0.89
C VAL A 340 -17.22 6.25 0.71
N THR A 341 -16.37 7.14 1.18
CA THR A 341 -16.65 8.58 1.14
C THR A 341 -16.20 9.21 -0.17
N ARG A 342 -16.77 10.37 -0.49
CA ARG A 342 -16.30 11.17 -1.63
C ARG A 342 -14.88 11.71 -1.45
N ASP A 343 -14.45 11.94 -0.20
CA ASP A 343 -13.10 12.38 0.12
C ASP A 343 -12.08 11.30 -0.24
N PHE A 344 -12.34 10.06 0.15
CA PHE A 344 -11.51 8.90 -0.18
C PHE A 344 -11.37 8.70 -1.70
N LEU A 345 -12.50 8.74 -2.43
CA LEU A 345 -12.51 8.58 -3.90
C LEU A 345 -11.87 9.77 -4.64
N GLY A 346 -11.50 10.84 -3.93
CA GLY A 346 -11.07 12.10 -4.53
C GLY A 346 -12.13 12.71 -5.45
N ALA A 347 -13.41 12.39 -5.26
CA ALA A 347 -14.52 12.72 -6.17
C ALA A 347 -15.06 14.16 -5.96
N SER A 348 -14.27 15.01 -5.32
CA SER A 348 -14.57 16.43 -5.12
C SER A 348 -14.16 17.21 -6.38
N PRO A 349 -15.10 17.83 -7.12
CA PRO A 349 -14.77 18.58 -8.33
C PRO A 349 -13.91 19.79 -7.98
N SER A 350 -12.80 19.96 -8.71
CA SER A 350 -11.92 21.13 -8.58
C SER A 350 -11.42 21.59 -9.95
N PRO A 351 -11.06 22.87 -10.11
CA PRO A 351 -10.43 23.35 -11.34
C PRO A 351 -9.14 22.59 -11.69
N ALA A 352 -8.39 22.14 -10.68
CA ALA A 352 -7.19 21.33 -10.87
C ALA A 352 -7.54 19.98 -11.51
N LYS A 353 -8.55 19.28 -10.96
CA LYS A 353 -8.99 17.97 -11.47
C LYS A 353 -9.56 18.06 -12.89
N LEU A 354 -10.25 19.15 -13.22
CA LEU A 354 -10.70 19.38 -14.60
C LEU A 354 -9.51 19.56 -15.56
N ARG A 355 -8.46 20.29 -15.15
CA ARG A 355 -7.23 20.42 -15.94
C ARG A 355 -6.50 19.09 -16.10
N GLU A 356 -6.47 18.25 -15.07
CA GLU A 356 -5.90 16.91 -15.14
C GLU A 356 -6.61 16.05 -16.18
N VAL A 357 -7.94 16.02 -16.15
CA VAL A 357 -8.74 15.29 -17.15
C VAL A 357 -8.51 15.81 -18.56
N MET A 358 -8.52 17.14 -18.75
CA MET A 358 -8.26 17.74 -20.07
C MET A 358 -6.84 17.45 -20.58
N THR A 359 -5.86 17.44 -19.69
CA THR A 359 -4.46 17.14 -20.02
C THR A 359 -4.29 15.67 -20.37
N ALA A 360 -4.90 14.79 -19.57
CA ALA A 360 -4.92 13.35 -19.80
C ALA A 360 -5.48 13.01 -21.19
N LEU A 361 -6.63 13.58 -21.56
CA LEU A 361 -7.26 13.33 -22.87
C LEU A 361 -6.46 13.81 -24.09
N ARG A 362 -5.41 14.62 -23.88
CA ARG A 362 -4.56 15.16 -24.96
C ARG A 362 -3.17 14.51 -25.00
N GLY A 363 -2.84 13.66 -24.05
CA GLY A 363 -1.52 13.03 -23.94
C GLY A 363 -1.46 11.67 -24.61
N ASP A 364 -0.24 11.21 -24.87
CA ASP A 364 0.05 9.83 -25.26
C ASP A 364 0.03 8.93 -24.01
N ASN A 365 -1.17 8.45 -23.67
CA ASN A 365 -1.44 7.67 -22.47
C ASN A 365 -2.67 6.75 -22.64
N GLU A 366 -3.07 6.06 -21.57
CA GLU A 366 -4.13 5.03 -21.61
C GLU A 366 -5.54 5.58 -21.39
N LEU A 367 -5.71 6.90 -21.25
CA LEU A 367 -7.00 7.52 -20.97
C LEU A 367 -7.66 8.03 -22.24
N ASP A 368 -8.78 7.41 -22.58
CA ASP A 368 -9.73 7.88 -23.57
C ASP A 368 -11.10 8.15 -22.91
N PRO A 369 -12.07 8.76 -23.64
CA PRO A 369 -13.40 9.01 -23.08
C PRO A 369 -14.10 7.75 -22.53
N ALA A 370 -13.87 6.58 -23.13
CA ALA A 370 -14.48 5.33 -22.69
C ALA A 370 -13.86 4.78 -21.39
N ARG A 371 -12.54 4.92 -21.20
CA ARG A 371 -11.85 4.61 -19.95
C ARG A 371 -12.28 5.56 -18.84
N LEU A 372 -12.38 6.87 -19.11
CA LEU A 372 -12.85 7.85 -18.12
C LEU A 372 -14.28 7.56 -17.68
N LEU A 373 -15.18 7.27 -18.61
CA LEU A 373 -16.56 6.89 -18.28
C LEU A 373 -16.61 5.59 -17.47
N GLY A 374 -15.78 4.59 -17.82
CA GLY A 374 -15.69 3.34 -17.08
C GLY A 374 -15.17 3.54 -15.65
N LEU A 375 -14.13 4.35 -15.46
CA LEU A 375 -13.61 4.73 -14.14
C LEU A 375 -14.69 5.45 -13.32
N MET A 376 -15.39 6.43 -13.92
CA MET A 376 -16.48 7.13 -13.24
C MET A 376 -17.61 6.17 -12.83
N LYS A 377 -18.01 5.24 -13.70
CA LYS A 377 -19.02 4.22 -13.40
C LYS A 377 -18.58 3.36 -12.21
N ALA A 378 -17.35 2.84 -12.25
CA ALA A 378 -16.78 2.00 -11.18
C ALA A 378 -16.74 2.73 -9.82
N MET A 379 -16.42 4.02 -9.80
CA MET A 379 -16.39 4.81 -8.56
C MET A 379 -17.78 5.21 -8.04
N SER A 380 -18.84 4.96 -8.83
CA SER A 380 -20.23 5.27 -8.47
C SER A 380 -21.09 4.05 -8.17
N SER A 381 -20.54 2.84 -8.35
CA SER A 381 -21.26 1.55 -8.31
C SER A 381 -21.09 0.77 -7.01
#